data_AF-A0A4U8S2S0-F1
#
_entry.id   AF-A0A4U8S2S0-F1
#
_cell.length_a   1.000
_cell.length_b   1.000
_cell.length_c   1.000
_cell.angle_alpha   90.00
_cell.angle_beta   90.00
_cell.angle_gamma   90.00
#
_symmetry.space_group_name_H-M   'P 1'
#
loop_
_entity.id
_entity.type
_entity.pdbx_description
1 polymer ?
#
loop_
_entity_poly.entity_id
_entity_poly.type
_entity_poly.pdbx_seq_one_letter_code
_entity_poly.pdbx_strand_id
1 'polypeptide(L)'
;MFNLTDEQVKILQDIYNRSEGGKHILKIGEGHLGVFQAKDQQSREYIENLKILQDNRYISGITTGVDFLNHDTTTYTLPKITITKMGIDYIESLSSK
;
A
#
# COMPACT_ATOMS: atom_id res chain seq x y z
N MET A 1 4.54 -3.50 20.34
CA MET A 1 5.24 -3.61 19.06
C MET A 1 4.32 -4.41 18.15
N PHE A 2 3.82 -3.82 17.06
CA PHE A 2 2.88 -4.49 16.15
C PHE A 2 3.70 -5.34 15.17
N ASN A 3 3.49 -6.65 15.16
CA ASN A 3 4.15 -7.52 14.20
C ASN A 3 3.35 -7.52 12.90
N LEU A 4 3.98 -7.09 11.81
CA LEU A 4 3.43 -7.24 10.47
C LEU A 4 3.33 -8.73 10.11
N THR A 5 2.27 -9.10 9.39
CA THR A 5 2.15 -10.45 8.81
C THR A 5 3.12 -10.61 7.64
N ASP A 6 3.44 -11.85 7.24
CA ASP A 6 4.31 -12.11 6.08
C ASP A 6 3.81 -11.42 4.81
N GLU A 7 2.49 -11.35 4.63
CA GLU A 7 1.88 -10.65 3.49
C GLU A 7 2.09 -9.14 3.57
N GLN A 8 1.93 -8.53 4.74
CA GLN A 8 2.20 -7.11 4.95
C GLN A 8 3.68 -6.78 4.75
N VAL A 9 4.58 -7.66 5.19
CA VAL A 9 6.02 -7.54 4.96
C VAL A 9 6.34 -7.58 3.46
N LYS A 10 5.76 -8.52 2.72
CA LYS A 10 5.93 -8.61 1.25
C LYS A 10 5.43 -7.36 0.55
N ILE A 11 4.26 -6.85 0.91
CA ILE A 11 3.70 -5.62 0.34
C ILE A 11 4.61 -4.43 0.65
N LEU A 12 5.09 -4.30 1.89
CA LEU A 12 6.00 -3.22 2.29
C LEU A 12 7.36 -3.31 1.57
N GLN A 13 7.88 -4.52 1.34
CA GLN A 13 9.08 -4.77 0.54
C GLN A 13 8.90 -4.39 -0.93
N ASP A 14 7.77 -4.74 -1.55
CA ASP A 14 7.45 -4.33 -2.93
C ASP A 14 7.45 -2.79 -3.04
N ILE A 15 6.80 -2.12 -2.09
CA ILE A 15 6.75 -0.66 -2.02
C ILE A 15 8.16 -0.08 -1.86
N TYR A 16 8.97 -0.61 -0.95
CA TYR A 16 10.34 -0.18 -0.73
C TYR A 16 11.18 -0.30 -2.02
N ASN A 17 11.14 -1.46 -2.68
CA ASN A 17 11.92 -1.72 -3.88
C ASN A 17 11.51 -0.82 -5.05
N ARG A 18 10.20 -0.71 -5.31
CA ARG A 18 9.69 0.10 -6.43
C ARG A 18 9.86 1.60 -6.20
N SER A 19 9.94 2.03 -4.93
CA SER A 19 10.23 3.43 -4.57
C SER A 19 11.72 3.75 -4.53
N GLU A 20 12.60 2.81 -4.93
CA GLU A 20 14.05 2.91 -4.80
C GLU A 20 14.50 3.26 -3.37
N GLY A 21 13.91 2.60 -2.37
CA GLY A 21 14.14 2.86 -0.96
C GLY A 21 13.51 4.16 -0.46
N GLY A 22 12.38 4.55 -1.04
CA GLY A 22 11.64 5.77 -0.67
C GLY A 22 12.08 7.06 -1.37
N LYS A 23 12.98 6.97 -2.37
CA LYS A 23 13.36 8.12 -3.21
C LYS A 23 12.23 8.58 -4.14
N HIS A 24 11.31 7.68 -4.47
CA HIS A 24 10.22 7.92 -5.41
C HIS A 24 8.85 7.65 -4.81
N ILE A 25 7.88 8.46 -5.22
CA ILE A 25 6.47 8.23 -4.92
C ILE A 25 5.94 7.14 -5.85
N LEU A 26 5.28 6.14 -5.29
CA LEU A 26 4.60 5.11 -6.06
C LEU A 26 3.23 5.56 -6.52
N LYS A 27 2.92 5.29 -7.77
CA LYS A 27 1.56 5.38 -8.30
C LYS A 27 0.98 3.98 -8.33
N ILE A 28 -0.11 3.76 -7.61
CA ILE A 28 -0.85 2.49 -7.63
C ILE A 28 -2.19 2.76 -8.32
N GLY A 29 -2.54 1.94 -9.31
CA GLY A 29 -3.73 2.14 -10.14
C GLY A 29 -3.42 2.67 -11.54
N GLU A 30 -4.45 2.68 -12.38
CA GLU A 30 -4.35 3.06 -13.80
C GLU A 30 -4.79 4.52 -14.02
N GLY A 31 -4.14 5.20 -14.97
CA GLY A 31 -4.54 6.53 -15.45
C GLY A 31 -4.04 7.74 -14.63
N HIS A 32 -4.46 8.94 -15.07
CA HIS A 32 -4.06 10.24 -14.49
C HIS A 32 -4.58 10.49 -13.06
N LEU A 33 -5.58 9.71 -12.62
CA LEU A 33 -6.28 9.87 -11.34
C LEU A 33 -5.84 8.85 -10.26
N GLY A 34 -5.00 7.86 -10.60
CA GLY A 34 -4.56 6.81 -9.67
C GLY A 34 -5.72 5.96 -9.15
N VAL A 35 -6.58 5.48 -10.05
CA VAL A 35 -7.74 4.67 -9.68
C VAL A 35 -7.35 3.20 -9.65
N PHE A 36 -7.64 2.53 -8.53
CA PHE A 36 -7.45 1.09 -8.34
C PHE A 36 -8.81 0.43 -8.15
N GLN A 37 -9.15 -0.53 -9.01
CA GLN A 37 -10.40 -1.27 -8.92
C GLN A 37 -10.14 -2.65 -8.32
N ALA A 38 -10.69 -2.91 -7.13
CA ALA A 38 -10.61 -4.22 -6.51
C ALA A 38 -11.75 -5.11 -7.03
N LYS A 39 -11.45 -5.93 -8.03
CA LYS A 39 -12.41 -6.76 -8.78
C LYS A 39 -12.55 -8.18 -8.23
N ASP A 40 -11.64 -8.59 -7.36
CA ASP A 40 -11.57 -9.94 -6.79
C ASP A 40 -11.18 -9.89 -5.31
N GLN A 41 -11.19 -11.06 -4.66
CA GLN A 41 -10.86 -11.17 -3.25
C GLN A 41 -9.42 -10.73 -2.95
N GLN A 42 -8.47 -11.09 -3.83
CA GLN A 42 -7.05 -10.79 -3.65
C GLN A 42 -6.77 -9.28 -3.70
N SER A 43 -7.37 -8.56 -4.65
CA SER A 43 -7.24 -7.11 -4.78
C SER A 43 -7.91 -6.35 -3.62
N ARG A 44 -8.99 -6.88 -3.03
CA ARG A 44 -9.57 -6.35 -1.79
C ARG A 44 -8.64 -6.55 -0.59
N GLU A 45 -8.09 -7.75 -0.43
CA GLU A 45 -7.13 -8.06 0.64
C GLU A 45 -5.85 -7.23 0.53
N TYR A 46 -5.35 -6.99 -0.68
CA TYR A 46 -4.22 -6.09 -0.91
C TYR A 46 -4.50 -4.68 -0.38
N ILE A 47 -5.69 -4.13 -0.66
CA ILE A 47 -6.09 -2.81 -0.18
C ILE A 47 -6.22 -2.76 1.34
N GLU A 48 -6.80 -3.79 1.97
CA GLU A 48 -6.90 -3.86 3.43
C GLU A 48 -5.51 -3.90 4.08
N ASN A 49 -4.56 -4.65 3.51
CA ASN A 49 -3.18 -4.64 4.00
C ASN A 49 -2.50 -3.27 3.83
N LEU A 50 -2.74 -2.59 2.70
CA LEU A 50 -2.24 -1.23 2.50
C LEU A 50 -2.81 -0.24 3.55
N LYS A 51 -4.11 -0.34 3.88
CA LYS A 51 -4.71 0.48 4.96
C LYS A 51 -4.05 0.20 6.31
N ILE A 52 -3.88 -1.07 6.68
CA ILE A 52 -3.22 -1.45 7.92
C ILE A 52 -1.78 -0.89 7.97
N LEU A 53 -1.02 -0.97 6.88
CA LEU A 53 0.32 -0.39 6.79
C LEU A 53 0.31 1.14 6.96
N GLN A 54 -0.69 1.83 6.42
CA GLN A 54 -0.87 3.27 6.60
C GLN A 54 -1.25 3.64 8.04
N ASP A 55 -2.20 2.92 8.63
CA ASP A 55 -2.67 3.16 10.01
C ASP A 55 -1.53 2.97 11.02
N ASN A 56 -0.63 2.02 10.72
CA ASN A 56 0.60 1.78 11.49
C ASN A 56 1.79 2.67 11.05
N ARG A 57 1.56 3.67 10.18
CA ARG A 57 2.54 4.68 9.74
C ARG A 57 3.74 4.15 8.96
N TYR A 58 3.68 2.94 8.41
CA TYR A 58 4.74 2.41 7.53
C TYR A 58 4.70 3.03 6.13
N ILE A 59 3.50 3.41 5.67
CA ILE A 59 3.27 4.10 4.40
C ILE A 59 2.29 5.27 4.59
N SER A 60 2.15 6.10 3.56
CA SER A 60 1.19 7.21 3.51
C SER A 60 0.66 7.42 2.10
N GLY A 61 -0.47 8.12 1.98
CA GLY A 61 -1.01 8.62 0.71
C GLY A 61 -2.15 7.78 0.10
N ILE A 62 -2.71 6.85 0.87
CA ILE A 62 -3.98 6.21 0.53
C ILE A 62 -5.11 7.17 0.92
N THR A 63 -5.71 7.80 -0.07
CA THR A 63 -6.94 8.59 0.08
C THR A 63 -8.13 7.72 -0.28
N THR A 64 -8.82 7.15 0.70
CA THR A 64 -10.05 6.39 0.45
C THR A 64 -11.11 7.30 -0.18
N GLY A 65 -11.22 7.28 -1.51
CA GLY A 65 -12.43 7.64 -2.23
C GLY A 65 -13.27 6.39 -2.34
N VAL A 66 -14.30 6.28 -1.49
CA VAL A 66 -15.36 5.30 -1.70
C VAL A 66 -16.32 5.96 -2.66
N ASP A 67 -16.49 5.45 -3.88
CA ASP A 67 -17.79 5.62 -4.50
C ASP A 67 -18.14 4.62 -5.60
N PHE A 68 -19.43 4.28 -5.57
CA PHE A 68 -20.20 3.38 -6.42
C PHE A 68 -20.06 1.86 -6.17
N LEU A 69 -20.93 1.39 -5.27
CA LEU A 69 -21.46 0.03 -5.23
C LEU A 69 -22.22 -0.25 -6.55
N ASN A 70 -21.50 -0.65 -7.60
CA ASN A 70 -22.06 -1.71 -8.44
C ASN A 70 -21.76 -3.01 -7.71
N HIS A 71 -22.78 -3.85 -7.54
CA HIS A 71 -22.91 -4.97 -6.59
C HIS A 71 -21.72 -5.96 -6.44
N ASP A 72 -20.64 -5.84 -7.21
CA ASP A 72 -19.47 -6.75 -7.20
C ASP A 72 -18.08 -6.06 -7.25
N THR A 73 -17.97 -4.73 -7.26
CA THR A 73 -16.65 -4.06 -7.38
C THR A 73 -16.53 -2.83 -6.48
N THR A 74 -15.41 -2.74 -5.75
CA THR A 74 -15.08 -1.54 -4.96
C THR A 74 -13.96 -0.78 -5.66
N THR A 75 -14.22 0.50 -5.96
CA THR A 75 -13.21 1.39 -6.53
C THR A 75 -12.51 2.16 -5.41
N TYR A 76 -11.19 2.20 -5.46
CA TYR A 76 -10.32 2.94 -4.55
C TYR A 76 -9.52 3.98 -5.34
N THR A 77 -9.31 5.16 -4.78
CA THR A 77 -8.37 6.14 -5.33
C THR A 77 -7.05 6.04 -4.56
N LEU A 78 -5.99 5.60 -5.22
CA LEU A 78 -4.64 5.47 -4.67
C LEU A 78 -3.68 6.41 -5.42
N PRO A 79 -3.85 7.74 -5.31
CA PRO A 79 -3.18 8.66 -6.21
C PRO A 79 -1.65 8.59 -6.08
N LYS A 80 -1.13 8.40 -4.86
CA LYS A 80 0.30 8.45 -4.54
C LYS A 80 0.59 7.71 -3.23
N ILE A 81 1.34 6.61 -3.24
CA ILE A 81 1.84 5.95 -2.04
C ILE A 81 3.31 6.34 -1.79
N THR A 82 3.61 6.70 -0.55
CA THR A 82 4.97 7.00 -0.09
C THR A 82 5.30 6.14 1.11
N ILE A 83 6.42 5.41 1.05
CA ILE A 83 6.96 4.71 2.22
C ILE A 83 7.53 5.72 3.20
N THR A 84 7.20 5.58 4.48
CA THR A 84 7.71 6.49 5.51
C THR A 84 9.10 6.06 5.96
N LYS A 85 9.75 6.93 6.74
CA LYS A 85 11.00 6.54 7.44
C LYS A 85 10.83 5.28 8.29
N MET A 86 9.69 5.11 8.96
CA MET A 86 9.41 3.92 9.77
C MET A 86 9.30 2.66 8.90
N GLY A 87 8.69 2.76 7.72
CA GLY A 87 8.65 1.68 6.73
C GLY A 87 10.04 1.26 6.25
N ILE A 88 10.87 2.25 5.91
CA ILE A 88 12.26 2.04 5.47
C ILE A 88 13.08 1.38 6.58
N ASP A 89 13.11 2.00 7.77
CA ASP A 89 13.89 1.52 8.91
C ASP A 89 13.48 0.07 9.28
N TYR A 90 12.18 -0.26 9.17
CA TYR A 90 11.68 -1.63 9.38
C TYR A 90 12.24 -2.62 8.35
N ILE A 91 12.17 -2.31 7.05
CA ILE A 91 12.67 -3.21 6.00
C ILE A 91 14.19 -3.41 6.11
N GLU A 92 14.95 -2.34 6.34
CA GLU A 92 16.41 -2.42 6.52
C GLU A 92 16.81 -3.26 7.75
N SER A 93 16.00 -3.22 8.81
CA SER A 93 16.23 -4.05 10.00
C SER A 93 16.07 -5.56 9.73
N LEU A 94 15.27 -5.94 8.72
CA LEU A 94 15.09 -7.35 8.33
C LEU A 94 16.30 -7.90 7.57
N SER A 95 16.98 -7.06 6.78
CA SER A 95 18.19 -7.42 6.03
C SER A 95 19.45 -7.48 6.89
N SER A 96 19.40 -6.96 8.11
CA SER A 96 20.52 -6.92 9.06
C SER A 96 20.56 -8.14 10.01
N LYS A 97 19.79 -9.19 9.71
CA LYS A 97 19.79 -10.49 10.40
C LYS A 97 20.46 -11.56 9.56
#